data_AF-A0A933K2W6-F1
#
_entry.id   AF-A0A933K2W6-F1
#
_cell.length_a   1.000
_cell.length_b   1.000
_cell.length_c   1.000
_cell.angle_alpha   90.00
_cell.angle_beta   90.00
_cell.angle_gamma   90.00
#
_symmetry.space_group_name_H-M   'P 1'
#
loop_
_entity.id
_entity.type
_entity.pdbx_description
1 polymer ?
#
loop_
_entity_poly.entity_id
_entity_poly.type
_entity_poly.pdbx_seq_one_letter_code
_entity_poly.pdbx_strand_id
1 'polypeptide(L)'
;MEGFVFPNEAHVVWSVMIVLYPYITGLVAGAFVISSLYHVFQVTQIRPIARFSLAAAFVFLLFATMPLLIHLGRPDRALNIMITSNLTSAMAGFGYIYSSYLALVVIEIWFAFREDFIQRAKSSSGLVGSICRIILLGDLYSDDRTREVDHKMVRFLAGLGIPMACLLHGYVGFLFGSVKANPWWSTPLMFVIFIFSAIVSGIAVLIFHYMSIAWLNGWKIDQDCVRVLGRLLWGFLIVAVALEFLEVLSLAYQQTEEWEILNHLIMKKLFWTYVVGQYLIFSLVPLLLLGVNALFALEDRFSNALLWVASLMVLVQVLLMRWNVVIGSRGMREARMNTVHLTGLALLVLAGSATGSFAAEPAAIYGRDPAHSSPAPLPPPERGLPPNPAPNPKPDEHYPVAPPPLSEEFFPCTGCHNAKQKANPERRKLGPPHDAIVLKHDEQNRWCLDCHDEKNRDKLHLANGTLIGFDESYRLCGQCHGPTYRDWKLGIHGKRTGMWNGKKEYLLCAHCHYPHSPGFKPLQPEKAPARPEDVR
;
A
#
# COMPACT_ATOMS: atom_id res chain seq x y z
N MET A 1 -19.62 11.25 7.99
CA MET A 1 -18.25 11.78 8.14
C MET A 1 -17.66 11.84 6.74
N GLU A 2 -17.57 13.03 6.15
CA GLU A 2 -16.84 13.24 4.90
C GLU A 2 -15.59 14.04 5.26
N GLY A 3 -14.46 13.35 5.36
CA GLY A 3 -13.17 13.99 5.54
C GLY A 3 -12.70 14.60 4.23
N PHE A 4 -12.08 15.77 4.30
CA PHE A 4 -11.36 16.32 3.15
C PHE A 4 -10.08 15.52 2.94
N VAL A 5 -10.00 14.79 1.84
CA VAL A 5 -8.80 14.09 1.37
C VAL A 5 -8.05 15.04 0.45
N PHE A 6 -6.74 15.23 0.65
CA PHE A 6 -5.95 16.03 -0.29
C PHE A 6 -6.10 15.44 -1.71
N PRO A 7 -6.16 16.23 -2.78
CA PRO A 7 -6.32 15.71 -4.15
C PRO A 7 -5.29 14.62 -4.52
N ASN A 8 -4.09 14.71 -3.93
CA ASN A 8 -2.98 13.78 -4.11
C ASN A 8 -3.17 12.46 -3.32
N GLU A 9 -4.02 12.47 -2.29
CA GLU A 9 -4.38 11.33 -1.44
C GLU A 9 -5.72 10.69 -1.84
N ALA A 10 -6.51 11.36 -2.69
CA ALA A 10 -7.78 10.87 -3.23
C ALA A 10 -7.56 9.84 -4.36
N HIS A 11 -6.36 9.80 -4.93
CA HIS A 11 -5.97 8.74 -5.87
C HIS A 11 -5.45 7.53 -5.11
N VAL A 12 -6.23 6.46 -5.12
CA VAL A 12 -5.80 5.15 -4.60
C VAL A 12 -4.59 4.67 -5.40
N VAL A 13 -3.41 4.75 -4.78
CA VAL A 13 -2.14 4.43 -5.45
C VAL A 13 -1.97 2.93 -5.66
N TRP A 14 -2.49 2.09 -4.75
CA TRP A 14 -2.36 0.62 -4.81
C TRP A 14 -3.71 -0.04 -5.06
N SER A 15 -3.91 -0.56 -6.27
CA SER A 15 -5.17 -1.16 -6.73
C SER A 15 -5.25 -2.68 -6.44
N VAL A 16 -6.31 -3.36 -6.93
CA VAL A 16 -6.44 -4.83 -6.83
C VAL A 16 -5.22 -5.56 -7.39
N MET A 17 -4.51 -4.96 -8.35
CA MET A 17 -3.29 -5.54 -8.90
C MET A 17 -2.19 -5.76 -7.84
N ILE A 18 -2.14 -4.90 -6.82
CA ILE A 18 -1.22 -5.02 -5.68
C ILE A 18 -1.64 -6.15 -4.72
N VAL A 19 -2.90 -6.60 -4.77
CA VAL A 19 -3.37 -7.83 -4.09
C VAL A 19 -2.97 -9.09 -4.85
N LEU A 20 -3.03 -9.04 -6.18
CA LEU A 20 -2.82 -10.21 -7.04
C LEU A 20 -1.35 -10.59 -7.20
N TYR A 21 -0.43 -9.64 -7.38
CA TYR A 21 0.99 -10.01 -7.53
C TYR A 21 1.55 -10.78 -6.31
N PRO A 22 1.28 -10.40 -5.04
CA PRO A 22 1.82 -11.15 -3.91
C PRO A 22 1.08 -12.48 -3.78
N TYR A 23 -0.18 -12.56 -4.20
CA TYR A 23 -0.93 -13.82 -4.28
C TYR A 23 -0.26 -14.80 -5.25
N ILE A 24 -0.01 -14.38 -6.50
CA ILE A 24 0.60 -15.23 -7.53
C ILE A 24 2.02 -15.62 -7.14
N THR A 25 2.86 -14.68 -6.67
CA THR A 25 4.21 -15.02 -6.20
C THR A 25 4.20 -15.96 -5.00
N GLY A 26 3.16 -15.91 -4.15
CA GLY A 26 2.96 -16.87 -3.07
C GLY A 26 2.68 -18.28 -3.58
N LEU A 27 1.82 -18.42 -4.60
CA LEU A 27 1.56 -19.69 -5.27
C LEU A 27 2.84 -20.28 -5.87
N VAL A 28 3.68 -19.43 -6.49
CA VAL A 28 4.99 -19.85 -7.02
C VAL A 28 5.87 -20.42 -5.93
N ALA A 29 6.09 -19.68 -4.84
CA ALA A 29 7.01 -20.08 -3.78
C ALA A 29 6.55 -21.38 -3.12
N GLY A 30 5.26 -21.52 -2.81
CA GLY A 30 4.73 -22.74 -2.22
C GLY A 30 4.76 -23.95 -3.18
N ALA A 31 4.45 -23.75 -4.47
CA ALA A 31 4.56 -24.83 -5.46
C ALA A 31 6.02 -25.27 -5.67
N PHE A 32 6.95 -24.32 -5.64
CA PHE A 32 8.37 -24.64 -5.74
C PHE A 32 8.86 -25.45 -4.54
N VAL A 33 8.49 -25.08 -3.32
CA VAL A 33 8.88 -25.79 -2.09
C VAL A 33 8.49 -27.27 -2.15
N ILE A 34 7.31 -27.61 -2.69
CA ILE A 34 6.87 -29.00 -2.84
C ILE A 34 7.72 -29.79 -3.85
N SER A 35 8.16 -29.16 -4.94
CA SER A 35 9.15 -29.77 -5.84
C SER A 35 10.47 -30.05 -5.11
N SER A 36 10.95 -29.07 -4.34
CA SER A 36 12.21 -29.20 -3.59
C SER A 36 12.16 -30.27 -2.50
N LEU A 37 11.01 -30.53 -1.87
CA LEU A 37 10.84 -31.63 -0.91
C LEU A 37 11.19 -33.00 -1.50
N TYR A 38 10.88 -33.23 -2.78
CA TYR A 38 11.28 -34.46 -3.46
C TYR A 38 12.77 -34.44 -3.84
N HIS A 39 13.26 -33.38 -4.49
CA HIS A 39 14.62 -33.36 -5.03
C HIS A 39 15.71 -33.26 -3.96
N VAL A 40 15.48 -32.50 -2.89
CA VAL A 40 16.44 -32.24 -1.81
C VAL A 40 16.23 -33.21 -0.65
N PHE A 41 15.01 -33.32 -0.13
CA PHE A 41 14.71 -34.12 1.06
C PHE A 41 14.30 -35.57 0.75
N GLN A 42 14.24 -35.95 -0.54
CA GLN A 42 13.98 -37.33 -1.01
C GLN A 42 12.65 -37.90 -0.49
N VAL A 43 11.63 -37.05 -0.32
CA VAL A 43 10.28 -37.49 0.06
C VAL A 43 9.61 -38.17 -1.14
N THR A 44 9.74 -39.50 -1.22
CA THR A 44 9.32 -40.31 -2.38
C THR A 44 7.81 -40.28 -2.64
N GLN A 45 6.99 -40.05 -1.60
CA GLN A 45 5.53 -39.97 -1.69
C GLN A 45 5.05 -38.80 -2.57
N ILE A 46 5.86 -37.75 -2.73
CA ILE A 46 5.53 -36.54 -3.51
C ILE A 46 6.05 -36.65 -4.96
N ARG A 47 6.76 -37.74 -5.30
CA ARG A 47 7.31 -37.98 -6.65
C ARG A 47 6.30 -37.78 -7.79
N PRO A 48 5.03 -38.25 -7.69
CA PRO A 48 4.06 -38.10 -8.79
C PRO A 48 3.76 -36.64 -9.14
N ILE A 49 3.81 -35.74 -8.15
CA ILE A 49 3.46 -34.33 -8.33
C ILE A 49 4.69 -33.43 -8.45
N ALA A 50 5.91 -33.88 -8.11
CA ALA A 50 7.10 -33.03 -8.09
C ALA A 50 7.35 -32.28 -9.42
N ARG A 51 7.28 -33.00 -10.56
CA ARG A 51 7.46 -32.40 -11.89
C ARG A 51 6.31 -31.44 -12.24
N PHE A 52 5.08 -31.82 -11.90
CA PHE A 52 3.91 -30.97 -12.07
C PHE A 52 4.03 -29.68 -11.25
N SER A 53 4.56 -29.77 -10.03
CA SER A 53 4.77 -28.68 -9.10
C SER A 53 5.77 -27.66 -9.63
N LEU A 54 6.89 -28.14 -10.17
CA LEU A 54 7.90 -27.29 -10.80
C LEU A 54 7.33 -26.56 -12.03
N ALA A 55 6.57 -27.27 -12.87
CA ALA A 55 5.92 -26.67 -14.02
C ALA A 55 4.88 -25.61 -13.61
N ALA A 56 4.05 -25.91 -12.60
CA ALA A 56 3.07 -24.96 -12.06
C ALA A 56 3.74 -23.70 -11.50
N ALA A 57 4.83 -23.86 -10.73
CA ALA A 57 5.60 -22.74 -10.21
C ALA A 57 6.13 -21.84 -11.35
N PHE A 58 6.66 -22.42 -12.42
CA PHE A 58 7.13 -21.66 -13.57
C PHE A 58 6.00 -20.91 -14.30
N VAL A 59 4.86 -21.56 -14.56
CA VAL A 59 3.72 -20.89 -15.20
C VAL A 59 3.26 -19.72 -14.34
N PHE A 60 3.03 -19.91 -13.04
CA PHE A 60 2.65 -18.81 -12.16
C PHE A 60 3.69 -17.70 -12.13
N LEU A 61 4.98 -18.04 -12.20
CA LEU A 61 6.06 -17.05 -12.18
C LEU A 61 6.03 -16.16 -13.44
N LEU A 62 5.77 -16.73 -14.62
CA LEU A 62 5.64 -15.97 -15.87
C LEU A 62 4.52 -14.92 -15.80
N PHE A 63 3.42 -15.22 -15.10
CA PHE A 63 2.27 -14.32 -14.96
C PHE A 63 2.35 -13.43 -13.71
N ALA A 64 3.31 -13.64 -12.80
CA ALA A 64 3.41 -12.91 -11.55
C ALA A 64 3.66 -11.40 -11.73
N THR A 65 4.32 -11.00 -12.81
CA THR A 65 4.60 -9.59 -13.12
C THR A 65 3.45 -8.88 -13.83
N MET A 66 2.51 -9.62 -14.45
CA MET A 66 1.42 -9.01 -15.21
C MET A 66 0.60 -7.99 -14.40
N PRO A 67 0.18 -8.28 -13.15
CA PRO A 67 -0.51 -7.27 -12.34
C PRO A 67 0.34 -6.00 -12.14
N LEU A 68 1.65 -6.14 -11.94
CA LEU A 68 2.55 -4.99 -11.74
C LEU A 68 2.70 -4.15 -13.02
N LEU A 69 2.81 -4.78 -14.19
CA LEU A 69 2.87 -4.06 -15.46
C LEU A 69 1.57 -3.31 -15.74
N ILE A 70 0.42 -3.93 -15.52
CA ILE A 70 -0.91 -3.31 -15.72
C ILE A 70 -1.12 -2.17 -14.72
N HIS A 71 -0.57 -2.30 -13.50
CA HIS A 71 -0.64 -1.27 -12.48
C HIS A 71 0.25 -0.05 -12.78
N LEU A 72 1.26 -0.21 -13.64
CA LEU A 72 2.19 0.86 -13.97
C LEU A 72 1.52 1.86 -14.92
N GLY A 73 1.53 3.16 -14.57
CA GLY A 73 0.94 4.19 -15.43
C GLY A 73 1.64 4.39 -16.79
N ARG A 74 2.89 3.92 -16.91
CA ARG A 74 3.69 3.91 -18.15
C ARG A 74 4.38 2.55 -18.33
N PRO A 75 3.65 1.51 -18.78
CA PRO A 75 4.20 0.16 -18.91
C PRO A 75 5.30 0.07 -19.99
N ASP A 76 5.28 0.97 -20.98
CA ASP A 76 6.33 1.13 -22.00
C ASP A 76 7.72 1.39 -21.39
N ARG A 77 7.77 1.96 -20.18
CA ARG A 77 9.02 2.27 -19.46
C ARG A 77 9.39 1.25 -18.39
N ALA A 78 8.68 0.12 -18.30
CA ALA A 78 8.88 -0.85 -17.22
C ALA A 78 10.33 -1.34 -17.12
N LEU A 79 11.03 -1.52 -18.24
CA LEU A 79 12.43 -1.97 -18.26
C LEU A 79 13.41 -0.98 -17.61
N ASN A 80 13.05 0.29 -17.47
CA ASN A 80 13.90 1.29 -16.79
C ASN A 80 14.14 0.95 -15.32
N ILE A 81 13.26 0.15 -14.69
CA ILE A 81 13.48 -0.32 -13.32
C ILE A 81 14.73 -1.20 -13.20
N MET A 82 15.11 -1.90 -14.27
CA MET A 82 16.27 -2.79 -14.32
C MET A 82 17.50 -2.09 -14.89
N ILE A 83 17.32 -1.19 -15.86
CA ILE A 83 18.40 -0.50 -16.58
C ILE A 83 18.91 0.72 -15.80
N THR A 84 18.01 1.58 -15.32
CA THR A 84 18.34 2.82 -14.59
C THR A 84 17.78 2.77 -13.18
N SER A 85 18.20 1.76 -12.42
CA SER A 85 17.63 1.48 -11.09
C SER A 85 18.19 2.40 -10.02
N ASN A 86 17.34 2.75 -9.05
CA ASN A 86 17.79 3.31 -7.78
C ASN A 86 17.83 2.18 -6.75
N LEU A 87 19.04 1.76 -6.35
CA LEU A 87 19.26 0.63 -5.44
C LEU A 87 18.72 0.85 -4.01
N THR A 88 18.39 2.10 -3.65
CA THR A 88 17.72 2.40 -2.37
C THR A 88 16.22 2.13 -2.40
N SER A 89 15.62 1.96 -3.58
CA SER A 89 14.20 1.66 -3.73
C SER A 89 13.93 0.19 -3.53
N ALA A 90 13.09 -0.13 -2.55
CA ALA A 90 12.68 -1.51 -2.31
C ALA A 90 11.95 -2.12 -3.52
N MET A 91 11.18 -1.32 -4.28
CA MET A 91 10.51 -1.82 -5.48
C MET A 91 11.50 -2.20 -6.60
N ALA A 92 12.64 -1.52 -6.72
CA ALA A 92 13.69 -1.89 -7.67
C ALA A 92 14.38 -3.20 -7.28
N GLY A 93 14.60 -3.42 -5.97
CA GLY A 93 15.16 -4.67 -5.45
C GLY A 93 14.32 -5.90 -5.82
N PHE A 94 12.99 -5.79 -5.78
CA PHE A 94 12.10 -6.88 -6.19
C PHE A 94 12.33 -7.31 -7.65
N GLY A 95 12.59 -6.37 -8.57
CA GLY A 95 12.84 -6.68 -9.98
C GLY A 95 14.07 -7.59 -10.19
N TYR A 96 15.15 -7.35 -9.44
CA TYR A 96 16.35 -8.19 -9.48
C TYR A 96 16.14 -9.57 -8.84
N ILE A 97 15.44 -9.62 -7.69
CA ILE A 97 15.12 -10.89 -7.01
C ILE A 97 14.22 -11.76 -7.89
N TYR A 98 13.18 -11.17 -8.49
CA TYR A 98 12.31 -11.85 -9.43
C TYR A 98 13.08 -12.38 -10.65
N SER A 99 13.90 -11.55 -11.29
CA SER A 99 14.62 -11.95 -12.52
C SER A 99 15.61 -13.07 -12.26
N SER A 100 16.33 -13.01 -11.14
CA SER A 100 17.27 -14.07 -10.74
C SER A 100 16.56 -15.38 -10.39
N TYR A 101 15.41 -15.31 -9.72
CA TYR A 101 14.60 -16.49 -9.44
C TYR A 101 13.97 -17.10 -10.70
N LEU A 102 13.49 -16.27 -11.63
CA LEU A 102 12.99 -16.73 -12.93
C LEU A 102 14.09 -17.46 -13.72
N ALA A 103 15.30 -16.90 -13.76
CA ALA A 103 16.44 -17.57 -14.40
C ALA A 103 16.73 -18.93 -13.74
N LEU A 104 16.74 -19.01 -12.41
CA LEU A 104 16.95 -20.25 -11.67
C LEU A 104 15.89 -21.30 -12.04
N VAL A 105 14.61 -20.95 -12.01
CA VAL A 105 13.51 -21.90 -12.32
C VAL A 105 13.54 -22.33 -13.79
N VAL A 106 13.89 -21.44 -14.72
CA VAL A 106 14.06 -21.78 -16.15
C VAL A 106 15.17 -22.82 -16.32
N ILE A 107 16.32 -22.62 -15.67
CA ILE A 107 17.45 -23.55 -15.74
C ILE A 107 17.07 -24.88 -15.07
N GLU A 108 16.39 -24.85 -13.93
CA GLU A 108 15.94 -26.07 -13.24
C GLU A 108 14.96 -26.88 -14.09
N ILE A 109 13.98 -26.24 -14.72
CA ILE A 109 13.06 -26.90 -15.66
C ILE A 109 13.81 -27.48 -16.85
N TRP A 110 14.78 -26.74 -17.39
CA TRP A 110 15.56 -27.21 -18.52
C TRP A 110 16.24 -28.54 -18.21
N PHE A 111 16.91 -28.65 -17.05
CA PHE A 111 17.52 -29.91 -16.61
C PHE A 111 16.47 -30.97 -16.21
N ALA A 112 15.42 -30.60 -15.50
CA ALA A 112 14.41 -31.54 -15.00
C ALA A 112 13.56 -32.18 -16.10
N PHE A 113 13.39 -31.51 -17.25
CA PHE A 113 12.62 -31.99 -18.40
C PHE A 113 13.47 -32.28 -19.64
N ARG A 114 14.81 -32.23 -19.54
CA ARG A 114 15.73 -32.45 -20.66
C ARG A 114 15.44 -33.75 -21.42
N GLU A 115 15.26 -34.85 -20.70
CA GLU A 115 14.99 -36.15 -21.32
C GLU A 115 13.67 -36.18 -22.10
N ASP A 116 12.60 -35.59 -21.54
CA ASP A 116 11.31 -35.52 -22.23
C ASP A 116 11.38 -34.65 -23.49
N PHE A 117 12.14 -33.56 -23.44
CA PHE A 117 12.38 -32.71 -24.60
C PHE A 117 13.17 -33.45 -25.68
N ILE A 118 14.17 -34.27 -25.32
CA ILE A 118 14.93 -35.08 -26.27
C ILE A 118 14.02 -36.13 -26.92
N GLN A 119 13.18 -36.80 -26.12
CA GLN A 119 12.21 -37.77 -26.64
C GLN A 119 11.23 -37.10 -27.60
N ARG A 120 10.64 -35.96 -27.23
CA ARG A 120 9.71 -35.21 -28.08
C ARG A 120 10.37 -34.66 -29.35
N ALA A 121 11.61 -34.20 -29.26
CA ALA A 121 12.39 -33.73 -30.41
C ALA A 121 12.67 -34.85 -31.43
N LYS A 122 12.82 -36.10 -30.95
CA LYS A 122 13.01 -37.29 -31.81
C LYS A 122 11.68 -37.83 -32.35
N SER A 123 10.61 -37.82 -31.55
CA SER A 123 9.33 -38.45 -31.88
C SER A 123 8.38 -37.56 -32.68
N SER A 124 8.46 -36.24 -32.54
CA SER A 124 7.49 -35.30 -33.10
C SER A 124 8.02 -34.67 -34.37
N SER A 125 7.35 -34.89 -35.51
CA SER A 125 7.59 -34.13 -36.74
C SER A 125 6.78 -32.81 -36.71
N GLY A 126 7.38 -31.71 -37.18
CA GLY A 126 6.74 -30.40 -37.25
C GLY A 126 7.23 -29.37 -36.21
N LEU A 127 6.38 -28.38 -35.91
CA LEU A 127 6.73 -27.18 -35.13
C LEU A 127 7.16 -27.50 -33.68
N VAL A 128 6.51 -28.47 -33.04
CA VAL A 128 6.84 -28.91 -31.66
C VAL A 128 8.25 -29.50 -31.58
N GLY A 129 8.63 -30.36 -32.54
CA GLY A 129 9.97 -30.96 -32.59
C GLY A 129 11.07 -29.93 -32.88
N SER A 130 10.77 -28.88 -33.66
CA SER A 130 11.71 -27.77 -33.88
C SER A 130 11.90 -26.91 -32.64
N ILE A 131 10.82 -26.60 -31.91
CA ILE A 131 10.91 -25.84 -30.64
C ILE A 131 11.72 -26.63 -29.61
N CYS A 132 11.47 -27.93 -29.43
CA CYS A 132 12.26 -28.75 -28.52
C CYS A 132 13.76 -28.77 -28.88
N ARG A 133 14.10 -28.81 -30.19
CA ARG A 133 15.50 -28.70 -30.64
C ARG A 133 16.14 -27.35 -30.31
N ILE A 134 15.39 -26.25 -30.42
CA ILE A 134 15.87 -24.92 -30.04
C ILE A 134 16.10 -24.83 -28.53
N ILE A 135 15.15 -25.33 -27.72
CA ILE A 135 15.27 -25.36 -26.25
C ILE A 135 16.49 -26.17 -25.82
N LEU A 136 16.76 -27.29 -26.48
CA LEU A 136 17.93 -28.14 -26.23
C LEU A 136 19.23 -27.60 -26.82
N LEU A 137 19.21 -26.43 -27.47
CA LEU A 137 20.36 -25.85 -28.18
C LEU A 137 20.98 -26.82 -29.21
N GLY A 138 20.17 -27.72 -29.77
CA GLY A 138 20.59 -28.76 -30.70
C GLY A 138 21.21 -30.01 -30.08
N ASP A 139 21.38 -30.07 -28.76
CA ASP A 139 21.93 -31.25 -28.07
C ASP A 139 20.86 -32.33 -27.83
N LEU A 140 20.91 -33.40 -28.62
CA LEU A 140 20.03 -34.57 -28.51
C LEU A 140 20.72 -35.79 -27.88
N TYR A 141 21.91 -35.58 -27.31
CA TYR A 141 22.71 -36.62 -26.70
C TYR A 141 22.23 -36.92 -25.28
N SER A 142 21.92 -38.19 -25.01
CA SER A 142 21.54 -38.67 -23.70
C SER A 142 22.18 -40.03 -23.48
N ASP A 143 23.05 -40.10 -22.47
CA ASP A 143 23.67 -41.29 -21.93
C ASP A 143 23.41 -41.34 -20.40
N ASP A 144 23.81 -42.42 -19.74
CA ASP A 144 23.58 -42.55 -18.30
C ASP A 144 24.40 -41.54 -17.49
N ARG A 145 25.59 -41.16 -17.97
CA ARG A 145 26.44 -40.15 -17.31
C ARG A 145 25.83 -38.75 -17.33
N THR A 146 25.26 -38.33 -18.46
CA THR A 146 24.57 -37.04 -18.59
C THR A 146 23.32 -36.99 -17.72
N ARG A 147 22.55 -38.10 -17.62
CA ARG A 147 21.41 -38.19 -16.69
C ARG A 147 21.83 -38.04 -15.23
N GLU A 148 22.95 -38.64 -14.82
CA GLU A 148 23.47 -38.47 -13.47
C GLU A 148 23.86 -37.01 -13.18
N VAL A 149 24.50 -36.35 -14.16
CA VAL A 149 24.84 -34.92 -14.06
C VAL A 149 23.58 -34.07 -13.97
N ASP A 150 22.58 -34.32 -14.82
CA ASP A 150 21.30 -33.62 -14.82
C ASP A 150 20.61 -33.75 -13.45
N HIS A 151 20.55 -34.96 -12.88
CA HIS A 151 20.00 -35.18 -11.54
C HIS A 151 20.77 -34.43 -10.45
N LYS A 152 22.11 -34.39 -10.52
CA LYS A 152 22.94 -33.65 -9.58
C LYS A 152 22.71 -32.15 -9.69
N MET A 153 22.55 -31.62 -10.91
CA MET A 153 22.25 -30.21 -11.15
C MET A 153 20.86 -29.85 -10.66
N VAL A 154 19.83 -30.66 -10.94
CA VAL A 154 18.46 -30.42 -10.41
C VAL A 154 18.46 -30.40 -8.88
N ARG A 155 19.18 -31.32 -8.21
CA ARG A 155 19.27 -31.31 -6.74
C ARG A 155 19.96 -30.04 -6.22
N PHE A 156 21.02 -29.58 -6.88
CA PHE A 156 21.73 -28.36 -6.51
C PHE A 156 20.84 -27.12 -6.71
N LEU A 157 20.19 -27.00 -7.87
CA LEU A 157 19.29 -25.89 -8.20
C LEU A 157 18.08 -25.85 -7.28
N ALA A 158 17.46 -27.00 -6.99
CA ALA A 158 16.36 -27.09 -6.02
C ALA A 158 16.81 -26.66 -4.62
N GLY A 159 18.03 -27.03 -4.21
CA GLY A 159 18.63 -26.59 -2.94
C GLY A 159 18.87 -25.08 -2.87
N LEU A 160 19.37 -24.47 -3.95
CA LEU A 160 19.53 -23.01 -4.08
C LEU A 160 18.17 -22.29 -4.23
N GLY A 161 17.19 -22.95 -4.81
CA GLY A 161 15.86 -22.40 -5.07
C GLY A 161 15.05 -22.18 -3.80
N ILE A 162 15.22 -23.01 -2.75
CA ILE A 162 14.52 -22.83 -1.46
C ILE A 162 14.82 -21.45 -0.82
N PRO A 163 16.08 -21.06 -0.56
CA PRO A 163 16.38 -19.75 0.00
C PRO A 163 15.99 -18.61 -0.95
N MET A 164 16.09 -18.81 -2.26
CA MET A 164 15.64 -17.82 -3.25
C MET A 164 14.12 -17.65 -3.26
N ALA A 165 13.34 -18.71 -3.07
CA ALA A 165 11.88 -18.65 -2.96
C ALA A 165 11.45 -17.93 -1.67
N CYS A 166 12.12 -18.23 -0.55
CA CYS A 166 11.96 -17.50 0.70
C CYS A 166 12.34 -16.03 0.56
N LEU A 167 13.42 -15.72 -0.17
CA LEU A 167 13.82 -14.34 -0.46
C LEU A 167 12.79 -13.64 -1.34
N LEU A 168 12.33 -14.25 -2.44
CA LEU A 168 11.33 -13.66 -3.34
C LEU A 168 10.06 -13.28 -2.60
N HIS A 169 9.46 -14.24 -1.87
CA HIS A 169 8.18 -14.00 -1.22
C HIS A 169 8.32 -13.28 0.13
N GLY A 170 9.37 -13.57 0.88
CA GLY A 170 9.70 -12.84 2.10
C GLY A 170 9.98 -11.37 1.82
N TYR A 171 10.66 -11.04 0.72
CA TYR A 171 10.89 -9.65 0.32
C TYR A 171 9.59 -8.90 0.05
N VAL A 172 8.55 -9.57 -0.48
CA VAL A 172 7.21 -8.99 -0.62
C VAL A 172 6.61 -8.71 0.76
N GLY A 173 6.72 -9.63 1.72
CA GLY A 173 6.30 -9.37 3.11
C GLY A 173 7.06 -8.20 3.76
N PHE A 174 8.36 -8.07 3.48
CA PHE A 174 9.17 -6.92 3.89
C PHE A 174 8.73 -5.60 3.22
N LEU A 175 8.37 -5.64 1.94
CA LEU A 175 7.84 -4.47 1.22
C LEU A 175 6.59 -3.92 1.90
N PHE A 176 5.66 -4.80 2.32
CA PHE A 176 4.48 -4.37 3.08
C PHE A 176 4.84 -3.96 4.52
N GLY A 177 5.70 -4.74 5.20
CA GLY A 177 6.18 -4.51 6.57
C GLY A 177 6.91 -3.19 6.80
N SER A 178 7.61 -2.70 5.77
CA SER A 178 8.42 -1.47 5.86
C SER A 178 7.62 -0.18 5.67
N VAL A 179 6.34 -0.26 5.26
CA VAL A 179 5.49 0.92 5.06
C VAL A 179 4.90 1.38 6.39
N LYS A 180 5.69 2.19 7.11
CA LYS A 180 5.31 2.79 8.41
C LYS A 180 4.05 3.66 8.38
N ALA A 181 3.60 4.07 7.21
CA ALA A 181 2.43 4.94 7.03
C ALA A 181 1.08 4.22 7.26
N ASN A 182 1.08 2.90 7.45
CA ASN A 182 -0.13 2.13 7.69
C ASN A 182 0.11 1.12 8.83
N PRO A 183 -0.57 1.30 9.98
CA PRO A 183 -0.38 0.46 11.16
C PRO A 183 -0.83 -1.00 10.97
N TRP A 184 -1.73 -1.30 10.02
CA TRP A 184 -2.24 -2.67 9.80
C TRP A 184 -1.13 -3.68 9.47
N TRP A 185 -0.11 -3.24 8.72
CA TRP A 185 0.92 -4.13 8.21
C TRP A 185 2.33 -3.69 8.54
N SER A 186 2.51 -2.60 9.30
CA SER A 186 3.82 -2.04 9.65
C SER A 186 4.47 -2.86 10.77
N THR A 187 4.59 -4.17 10.58
CA THR A 187 5.11 -5.08 11.59
C THR A 187 6.18 -6.02 11.04
N PRO A 188 7.14 -6.43 11.89
CA PRO A 188 8.16 -7.40 11.49
C PRO A 188 7.58 -8.79 11.16
N LEU A 189 6.43 -9.16 11.73
CA LEU A 189 5.82 -10.47 11.55
C LEU A 189 5.24 -10.66 10.13
N MET A 190 4.99 -9.56 9.41
CA MET A 190 4.46 -9.59 8.04
C MET A 190 5.32 -10.41 7.08
N PHE A 191 6.64 -10.34 7.24
CA PHE A 191 7.61 -11.17 6.51
C PHE A 191 7.32 -12.68 6.68
N VAL A 192 7.13 -13.10 7.93
CA VAL A 192 6.93 -14.52 8.29
C VAL A 192 5.54 -14.99 7.87
N ILE A 193 4.50 -14.19 8.14
CA ILE A 193 3.12 -14.48 7.74
C ILE A 193 3.03 -14.72 6.23
N PHE A 194 3.68 -13.87 5.43
CA PHE A 194 3.68 -14.02 3.97
C PHE A 194 4.33 -15.34 3.55
N ILE A 195 5.46 -15.74 4.11
CA ILE A 195 6.13 -17.02 3.79
C ILE A 195 5.22 -18.21 4.09
N PHE A 196 4.62 -18.29 5.28
CA PHE A 196 3.75 -19.40 5.63
C PHE A 196 2.46 -19.42 4.80
N SER A 197 1.86 -18.25 4.53
CA SER A 197 0.69 -18.14 3.64
C SER A 197 1.01 -18.60 2.20
N ALA A 198 2.23 -18.34 1.71
CA ALA A 198 2.68 -18.80 0.40
C ALA A 198 2.78 -20.33 0.34
N ILE A 199 3.39 -20.96 1.34
CA ILE A 199 3.49 -22.43 1.42
C ILE A 199 2.09 -23.05 1.43
N VAL A 200 1.19 -22.54 2.28
CA VAL A 200 -0.19 -23.01 2.40
C VAL A 200 -0.94 -22.87 1.06
N SER A 201 -0.88 -21.71 0.41
CA SER A 201 -1.54 -21.49 -0.89
C SER A 201 -0.93 -22.33 -2.03
N GLY A 202 0.38 -22.55 -2.02
CA GLY A 202 1.06 -23.40 -3.00
C GLY A 202 0.67 -24.87 -2.88
N ILE A 203 0.59 -25.40 -1.65
CA ILE A 203 0.12 -26.78 -1.45
C ILE A 203 -1.35 -26.90 -1.87
N ALA A 204 -2.19 -25.95 -1.47
CA ALA A 204 -3.61 -25.94 -1.80
C ALA A 204 -3.84 -25.90 -3.33
N VAL A 205 -3.09 -25.06 -4.07
CA VAL A 205 -3.24 -24.97 -5.53
C VAL A 205 -2.81 -26.26 -6.22
N LEU A 206 -1.78 -26.95 -5.71
CA LEU A 206 -1.32 -28.22 -6.25
C LEU A 206 -2.34 -29.33 -6.03
N ILE A 207 -2.88 -29.48 -4.82
CA ILE A 207 -3.93 -30.46 -4.52
C ILE A 207 -5.14 -30.20 -5.43
N PHE A 208 -5.61 -28.95 -5.47
CA PHE A 208 -6.76 -28.56 -6.27
C PHE A 208 -6.57 -28.89 -7.75
N HIS A 209 -5.44 -28.49 -8.35
CA HIS A 209 -5.20 -28.74 -9.78
C HIS A 209 -4.95 -30.22 -10.08
N TYR A 210 -4.12 -30.91 -9.28
CA TYR A 210 -3.83 -32.33 -9.49
C TYR A 210 -5.11 -33.17 -9.49
N MET A 211 -6.00 -32.95 -8.52
CA MET A 211 -7.27 -33.66 -8.42
C MET A 211 -8.25 -33.25 -9.51
N SER A 212 -8.31 -31.97 -9.87
CA SER A 212 -9.18 -31.50 -10.96
C SER A 212 -8.76 -32.08 -12.30
N ILE A 213 -7.46 -32.11 -12.60
CA ILE A 213 -6.90 -32.71 -13.82
C ILE A 213 -7.12 -34.22 -13.83
N ALA A 214 -6.89 -34.90 -12.70
CA ALA A 214 -7.14 -36.34 -12.59
C ALA A 214 -8.62 -36.67 -12.82
N TRP A 215 -9.52 -35.86 -12.27
CA TRP A 215 -10.96 -36.00 -12.49
C TRP A 215 -11.36 -35.78 -13.95
N LEU A 216 -10.88 -34.71 -14.59
CA LEU A 216 -11.19 -34.39 -15.99
C LEU A 216 -10.68 -35.47 -16.97
N ASN A 217 -9.52 -36.07 -16.67
CA ASN A 217 -8.92 -37.10 -17.52
C ASN A 217 -9.27 -38.54 -17.11
N GLY A 218 -10.06 -38.74 -16.04
CA GLY A 218 -10.36 -40.07 -15.51
C GLY A 218 -9.14 -40.83 -14.97
N TRP A 219 -8.07 -40.13 -14.57
CA TRP A 219 -6.87 -40.74 -14.02
C TRP A 219 -7.07 -41.19 -12.58
N LYS A 220 -6.39 -42.29 -12.20
CA LYS A 220 -6.36 -42.74 -10.80
C LYS A 220 -5.54 -41.77 -9.96
N ILE A 221 -6.13 -41.26 -8.89
CA ILE A 221 -5.48 -40.36 -7.93
C ILE A 221 -4.57 -41.19 -7.03
N ASP A 222 -3.30 -40.80 -6.93
CA ASP A 222 -2.35 -41.38 -5.98
C ASP A 222 -2.71 -40.93 -4.55
N GLN A 223 -3.29 -41.87 -3.78
CA GLN A 223 -3.80 -41.59 -2.45
C GLN A 223 -2.69 -41.27 -1.44
N ASP A 224 -1.53 -41.92 -1.55
CA ASP A 224 -0.43 -41.70 -0.63
C ASP A 224 0.15 -40.29 -0.81
N CYS A 225 0.27 -39.86 -2.06
CA CYS A 225 0.68 -38.50 -2.39
C CYS A 225 -0.29 -37.45 -1.82
N VAL A 226 -1.59 -37.61 -2.09
CA VAL A 226 -2.63 -36.64 -1.67
C VAL A 226 -2.80 -36.60 -0.15
N ARG A 227 -2.69 -37.72 0.56
CA ARG A 227 -2.71 -37.74 2.04
C ARG A 227 -1.50 -37.03 2.64
N VAL A 228 -0.30 -37.15 2.05
CA VAL A 228 0.89 -36.42 2.52
C VAL A 228 0.73 -34.92 2.28
N LEU A 229 0.28 -34.51 1.10
CA LEU A 229 0.00 -33.11 0.80
C LEU A 229 -1.06 -32.52 1.74
N GLY A 230 -2.13 -33.28 2.02
CA GLY A 230 -3.17 -32.87 2.97
C GLY A 230 -2.64 -32.66 4.39
N ARG A 231 -1.77 -33.56 4.88
CA ARG A 231 -1.14 -33.41 6.21
C ARG A 231 -0.18 -32.22 6.26
N LEU A 232 0.60 -32.00 5.20
CA LEU A 232 1.47 -30.83 5.10
C LEU A 232 0.64 -29.53 5.07
N LEU A 233 -0.43 -29.49 4.26
CA LEU A 233 -1.34 -28.35 4.19
C LEU A 233 -1.93 -28.03 5.56
N TRP A 234 -2.41 -29.04 6.29
CA TRP A 234 -2.98 -28.87 7.62
C TRP A 234 -1.96 -28.32 8.62
N GLY A 235 -0.76 -28.91 8.68
CA GLY A 235 0.31 -28.47 9.57
C GLY A 235 0.73 -27.02 9.33
N PHE A 236 0.96 -26.64 8.06
CA PHE A 236 1.32 -25.26 7.73
C PHE A 236 0.15 -24.28 7.91
N LEU A 237 -1.09 -24.70 7.69
CA LEU A 237 -2.27 -23.86 7.92
C LEU A 237 -2.45 -23.54 9.42
N ILE A 238 -2.20 -24.50 10.32
CA ILE A 238 -2.18 -24.24 11.77
C ILE A 238 -1.20 -23.12 12.10
N VAL A 239 0.04 -23.22 11.59
CA VAL A 239 1.08 -22.23 11.85
C VAL A 239 0.70 -20.87 11.26
N ALA A 240 0.20 -20.83 10.02
CA ALA A 240 -0.20 -19.59 9.36
C ALA A 240 -1.33 -18.87 10.12
N VAL A 241 -2.40 -19.59 10.48
CA VAL A 241 -3.52 -19.03 11.25
C VAL A 241 -3.09 -18.58 12.65
N ALA A 242 -2.20 -19.33 13.30
CA ALA A 242 -1.65 -18.95 14.60
C ALA A 242 -0.82 -17.66 14.52
N LEU A 243 0.03 -17.50 13.49
CA LEU A 243 0.81 -16.29 13.28
C LEU A 243 -0.09 -15.08 12.97
N GLU A 244 -1.10 -15.24 12.10
CA GLU A 244 -2.08 -14.20 11.82
C GLU A 244 -2.85 -13.78 13.08
N PHE A 245 -3.26 -14.75 13.91
CA PHE A 245 -3.96 -14.46 15.16
C PHE A 245 -3.05 -13.77 16.19
N LEU A 246 -1.81 -14.23 16.34
CA LEU A 246 -0.82 -13.63 17.24
C LEU A 246 -0.51 -12.18 16.86
N GLU A 247 -0.52 -11.86 15.58
CA GLU A 247 -0.34 -10.49 15.09
C GLU A 247 -1.43 -9.56 15.61
N VAL A 248 -2.69 -9.94 15.40
CA VAL A 248 -3.85 -9.16 15.87
C VAL A 248 -3.85 -9.06 17.39
N LEU A 249 -3.53 -10.17 18.07
CA LEU A 249 -3.47 -10.21 19.53
C LEU A 249 -2.36 -9.30 20.07
N SER A 250 -1.19 -9.28 19.42
CA SER A 250 -0.08 -8.39 19.78
C SER A 250 -0.46 -6.93 19.64
N LEU A 251 -1.08 -6.54 18.51
CA LEU A 251 -1.58 -5.18 18.29
C LEU A 251 -2.67 -4.81 19.32
N ALA A 252 -3.58 -5.74 19.62
CA ALA A 252 -4.61 -5.56 20.64
C ALA A 252 -4.01 -5.41 22.04
N TYR A 253 -2.93 -6.13 22.36
CA TYR A 253 -2.29 -6.08 23.66
C TYR A 253 -1.49 -4.78 23.87
N GLN A 254 -0.87 -4.24 22.81
CA GLN A 254 -0.09 -3.01 22.91
C GLN A 254 -0.93 -1.77 23.23
N GLN A 255 -2.25 -1.79 22.95
CA GLN A 255 -3.21 -0.70 23.28
C GLN A 255 -2.71 0.71 22.86
N THR A 256 -1.97 0.79 21.76
CA THR A 256 -1.52 2.05 21.17
C THR A 256 -2.65 2.71 20.37
N GLU A 257 -2.47 3.96 19.94
CA GLU A 257 -3.44 4.63 19.04
C GLU A 257 -3.72 3.82 17.76
N GLU A 258 -2.78 2.96 17.35
CA GLU A 258 -2.93 2.05 16.23
C GLU A 258 -4.06 1.04 16.45
N TRP A 259 -4.25 0.54 17.68
CA TRP A 259 -5.31 -0.41 18.01
C TRP A 259 -6.70 0.22 17.91
N GLU A 260 -6.88 1.47 18.32
CA GLU A 260 -8.18 2.15 18.23
C GLU A 260 -8.64 2.30 16.77
N ILE A 261 -7.71 2.69 15.89
CA ILE A 261 -7.95 2.80 14.45
C ILE A 261 -8.25 1.41 13.86
N LEU A 262 -7.45 0.42 14.22
CA LEU A 262 -7.56 -0.95 13.72
C LEU A 262 -8.88 -1.61 14.13
N ASN A 263 -9.22 -1.55 15.42
CA ASN A 263 -10.44 -2.12 15.96
C ASN A 263 -11.68 -1.46 15.35
N HIS A 264 -11.67 -0.13 15.19
CA HIS A 264 -12.77 0.57 14.52
C HIS A 264 -12.93 0.08 13.07
N LEU A 265 -11.84 -0.06 12.33
CA LEU A 265 -11.85 -0.54 10.96
C LEU A 265 -12.36 -1.99 10.86
N ILE A 266 -11.86 -2.89 11.72
CA ILE A 266 -12.28 -4.30 11.80
C ILE A 266 -13.77 -4.37 12.10
N MET A 267 -14.24 -3.70 13.15
CA MET A 267 -15.61 -3.88 13.63
C MET A 267 -16.64 -3.14 12.76
N LYS A 268 -16.28 -2.02 12.12
CA LYS A 268 -17.25 -1.19 11.37
C LYS A 268 -17.21 -1.40 9.86
N LYS A 269 -16.03 -1.68 9.27
CA LYS A 269 -15.90 -1.78 7.80
C LYS A 269 -15.56 -3.19 7.32
N LEU A 270 -14.70 -3.92 8.05
CA LEU A 270 -14.15 -5.20 7.60
C LEU A 270 -14.74 -6.43 8.29
N PHE A 271 -15.75 -6.26 9.16
CA PHE A 271 -16.27 -7.36 9.98
C PHE A 271 -16.66 -8.59 9.14
N TRP A 272 -17.36 -8.37 8.03
CA TRP A 272 -17.81 -9.44 7.15
C TRP A 272 -16.66 -10.09 6.35
N THR A 273 -15.69 -9.33 5.88
CA THR A 273 -14.60 -9.88 5.04
C THR A 273 -13.46 -10.46 5.88
N TYR A 274 -13.20 -9.89 7.04
CA TYR A 274 -12.08 -10.25 7.91
C TYR A 274 -12.48 -11.26 8.99
N VAL A 275 -13.46 -10.93 9.83
CA VAL A 275 -13.86 -11.80 10.94
C VAL A 275 -14.66 -13.00 10.40
N VAL A 276 -15.73 -12.73 9.65
CA VAL A 276 -16.61 -13.79 9.15
C VAL A 276 -15.97 -14.53 7.96
N GLY A 277 -15.57 -13.81 6.93
CA GLY A 277 -14.98 -14.39 5.72
C GLY A 277 -13.66 -15.09 5.99
N GLN A 278 -12.60 -14.31 6.27
CA GLN A 278 -11.25 -14.85 6.42
C GLN A 278 -11.13 -15.80 7.62
N TYR A 279 -11.40 -15.38 8.85
CA TYR A 279 -11.15 -16.22 10.03
C TYR A 279 -12.18 -17.35 10.24
N LEU A 280 -13.48 -17.05 10.26
CA LEU A 280 -14.49 -18.06 10.60
C LEU A 280 -14.77 -19.03 9.45
N ILE A 281 -14.97 -18.54 8.23
CA ILE A 281 -15.33 -19.41 7.10
C ILE A 281 -14.08 -20.01 6.48
N PHE A 282 -13.16 -19.18 5.98
CA PHE A 282 -12.08 -19.65 5.11
C PHE A 282 -10.81 -20.08 5.85
N SER A 283 -10.64 -19.79 7.13
CA SER A 283 -9.55 -20.35 7.96
C SER A 283 -10.06 -21.50 8.84
N LEU A 284 -11.07 -21.28 9.68
CA LEU A 284 -11.50 -22.27 10.67
C LEU A 284 -12.16 -23.50 10.03
N VAL A 285 -13.03 -23.35 9.04
CA VAL A 285 -13.68 -24.51 8.39
C VAL A 285 -12.64 -25.42 7.72
N PRO A 286 -11.74 -24.98 6.81
CA PRO A 286 -10.76 -25.88 6.22
C PRO A 286 -9.77 -26.43 7.26
N LEU A 287 -9.45 -25.68 8.32
CA LEU A 287 -8.64 -26.20 9.43
C LEU A 287 -9.31 -27.42 10.09
N LEU A 288 -10.62 -27.36 10.31
CA LEU A 288 -11.41 -28.47 10.86
C LEU A 288 -11.56 -29.61 9.85
N LEU A 289 -11.88 -29.31 8.57
CA LEU A 289 -12.03 -30.34 7.52
C LEU A 289 -10.72 -31.12 7.32
N LEU A 290 -9.60 -30.41 7.22
CA LEU A 290 -8.28 -31.01 7.10
C LEU A 290 -7.87 -31.75 8.38
N GLY A 291 -8.26 -31.25 9.55
CA GLY A 291 -8.04 -31.92 10.83
C GLY A 291 -8.79 -33.24 10.91
N VAL A 292 -10.06 -33.27 10.52
CA VAL A 292 -10.84 -34.51 10.43
C VAL A 292 -10.19 -35.48 9.44
N ASN A 293 -9.75 -35.00 8.29
CA ASN A 293 -9.07 -35.82 7.29
C ASN A 293 -7.68 -36.35 7.74
N ALA A 294 -6.96 -35.59 8.57
CA ALA A 294 -5.64 -35.96 9.05
C ALA A 294 -5.68 -36.89 10.28
N LEU A 295 -6.70 -36.75 11.13
CA LEU A 295 -6.83 -37.51 12.39
C LEU A 295 -7.64 -38.79 12.25
N PHE A 296 -8.63 -38.82 11.35
CA PHE A 296 -9.48 -39.99 11.14
C PHE A 296 -9.15 -40.68 9.82
N ALA A 297 -9.11 -42.02 9.84
CA ALA A 297 -8.98 -42.83 8.63
C ALA A 297 -10.34 -42.88 7.90
N LEU A 298 -10.54 -41.96 6.97
CA LEU A 298 -11.75 -41.86 6.15
C LEU A 298 -11.64 -42.71 4.88
N GLU A 299 -12.79 -43.03 4.28
CA GLU A 299 -12.83 -43.62 2.94
C GLU A 299 -12.22 -42.67 1.90
N ASP A 300 -11.44 -43.20 0.96
CA ASP A 300 -10.68 -42.42 -0.01
C ASP A 300 -11.55 -41.42 -0.79
N ARG A 301 -12.78 -41.79 -1.17
CA ARG A 301 -13.70 -40.88 -1.90
C ARG A 301 -14.06 -39.65 -1.08
N PHE A 302 -14.37 -39.85 0.19
CA PHE A 302 -14.77 -38.76 1.09
C PHE A 302 -13.55 -37.92 1.49
N SER A 303 -12.41 -38.56 1.78
CA SER A 303 -11.12 -37.89 2.03
C SER A 303 -10.74 -36.95 0.87
N ASN A 304 -10.86 -37.45 -0.37
CA ASN A 304 -10.55 -36.67 -1.56
C ASN A 304 -11.51 -35.47 -1.73
N ALA A 305 -12.81 -35.65 -1.50
CA ALA A 305 -13.77 -34.56 -1.55
C ALA A 305 -13.45 -33.46 -0.50
N LEU A 306 -13.15 -33.87 0.74
CA LEU A 306 -12.76 -32.94 1.81
C LEU A 306 -11.50 -32.16 1.47
N LEU A 307 -10.46 -32.84 0.97
CA LEU A 307 -9.19 -32.21 0.59
C LEU A 307 -9.36 -31.21 -0.55
N TRP A 308 -10.18 -31.54 -1.55
CA TRP A 308 -10.44 -30.64 -2.68
C TRP A 308 -11.19 -29.39 -2.24
N VAL A 309 -12.27 -29.55 -1.45
CA VAL A 309 -13.06 -28.43 -0.91
C VAL A 309 -12.20 -27.56 0.02
N ALA A 310 -11.46 -28.18 0.94
CA ALA A 310 -10.60 -27.45 1.86
C ALA A 310 -9.49 -26.69 1.12
N SER A 311 -8.89 -27.28 0.09
CA SER A 311 -7.88 -26.60 -0.74
C SER A 311 -8.46 -25.37 -1.45
N LEU A 312 -9.66 -25.48 -2.01
CA LEU A 312 -10.33 -24.33 -2.62
C LEU A 312 -10.62 -23.23 -1.59
N MET A 313 -11.11 -23.59 -0.40
CA MET A 313 -11.36 -22.64 0.68
C MET A 313 -10.08 -21.94 1.14
N VAL A 314 -8.97 -22.66 1.24
CA VAL A 314 -7.65 -22.09 1.61
C VAL A 314 -7.13 -21.12 0.54
N LEU A 315 -7.33 -21.40 -0.75
CA LEU A 315 -6.97 -20.44 -1.81
C LEU A 315 -7.75 -19.14 -1.67
N VAL A 316 -9.04 -19.23 -1.38
CA VAL A 316 -9.88 -18.05 -1.10
C VAL A 316 -9.45 -17.35 0.19
N GLN A 317 -9.07 -18.10 1.23
CA GLN A 317 -8.54 -17.56 2.48
C GLN A 317 -7.31 -16.69 2.26
N VAL A 318 -6.30 -17.20 1.57
CA VAL A 318 -5.04 -16.46 1.35
C VAL A 318 -5.27 -15.25 0.45
N LEU A 319 -6.19 -15.35 -0.52
CA LEU A 319 -6.60 -14.20 -1.32
C LEU A 319 -7.31 -13.14 -0.47
N LEU A 320 -8.23 -13.55 0.42
CA LEU A 320 -8.93 -12.65 1.35
C LEU A 320 -7.97 -12.01 2.35
N MET A 321 -6.99 -12.75 2.85
CA MET A 321 -5.94 -12.24 3.72
C MET A 321 -5.17 -11.10 3.03
N ARG A 322 -4.72 -11.31 1.78
CA ARG A 322 -4.06 -10.26 1.00
C ARG A 322 -4.99 -9.10 0.65
N TRP A 323 -6.26 -9.39 0.37
CA TRP A 323 -7.29 -8.37 0.11
C TRP A 323 -7.51 -7.49 1.33
N ASN A 324 -7.74 -8.07 2.50
CA ASN A 324 -7.98 -7.35 3.75
C ASN A 324 -6.76 -6.53 4.15
N VAL A 325 -5.55 -7.05 3.94
CA VAL A 325 -4.29 -6.34 4.21
C VAL A 325 -4.10 -5.11 3.30
N VAL A 326 -4.30 -5.25 1.98
CA VAL A 326 -4.06 -4.16 0.99
C VAL A 326 -5.24 -3.22 0.82
N ILE A 327 -6.47 -3.75 0.79
CA ILE A 327 -7.69 -2.99 0.52
C ILE A 327 -8.37 -2.58 1.83
N GLY A 328 -8.31 -3.40 2.87
CA GLY A 328 -8.80 -3.01 4.19
C GLY A 328 -8.09 -1.76 4.69
N SER A 329 -6.80 -1.62 4.42
CA SER A 329 -6.06 -0.39 4.73
C SER A 329 -6.56 0.86 3.99
N ARG A 330 -7.22 0.73 2.83
CA ARG A 330 -7.92 1.85 2.16
C ARG A 330 -9.12 2.33 2.95
N GLY A 331 -9.79 1.44 3.69
CA GLY A 331 -10.91 1.78 4.55
C GLY A 331 -10.54 2.77 5.66
N MET A 332 -9.25 2.99 5.94
CA MET A 332 -8.77 4.06 6.81
C MET A 332 -8.77 5.44 6.14
N ARG A 333 -8.78 5.51 4.80
CA ARG A 333 -8.60 6.74 4.01
C ARG A 333 -9.84 7.17 3.21
N GLU A 334 -10.73 6.25 2.84
CA GLU A 334 -11.97 6.56 2.09
C GLU A 334 -13.24 6.02 2.75
N ALA A 335 -14.31 6.83 2.72
CA ALA A 335 -15.63 6.52 3.27
C ALA A 335 -16.56 5.78 2.28
N ARG A 336 -16.08 5.39 1.09
CA ARG A 336 -16.94 4.77 0.07
C ARG A 336 -16.32 3.50 -0.51
N MET A 337 -16.77 2.36 -0.02
CA MET A 337 -16.41 1.06 -0.55
C MET A 337 -17.43 0.71 -1.64
N ASN A 338 -17.09 0.92 -2.92
CA ASN A 338 -17.86 0.31 -3.99
C ASN A 338 -17.56 -1.20 -3.99
N THR A 339 -18.63 -2.00 -3.93
CA THR A 339 -18.63 -3.45 -3.98
C THR A 339 -17.96 -3.93 -5.27
N VAL A 340 -16.65 -4.17 -5.24
CA VAL A 340 -15.96 -4.85 -6.35
C VAL A 340 -16.34 -6.32 -6.26
N HIS A 341 -17.05 -6.80 -7.28
CA HIS A 341 -17.48 -8.19 -7.40
C HIS A 341 -16.26 -9.14 -7.39
N LEU A 342 -16.00 -9.75 -6.23
CA LEU A 342 -14.93 -10.73 -5.98
C LEU A 342 -15.07 -11.99 -6.86
N THR A 343 -16.26 -12.23 -7.41
CA THR A 343 -16.64 -13.45 -8.13
C THR A 343 -16.02 -13.58 -9.53
N GLY A 344 -15.78 -12.46 -10.24
CA GLY A 344 -15.27 -12.51 -11.62
C GLY A 344 -13.76 -12.73 -11.72
N LEU A 345 -12.98 -12.15 -10.79
CA LEU A 345 -11.52 -12.19 -10.84
C LEU A 345 -10.93 -13.50 -10.30
N ALA A 346 -11.57 -14.09 -9.30
CA ALA A 346 -11.19 -15.41 -8.77
C ALA A 346 -11.38 -16.50 -9.84
N LEU A 347 -12.43 -16.41 -10.66
CA LEU A 347 -12.63 -17.30 -11.80
C LEU A 347 -11.59 -17.08 -12.91
N LEU A 348 -11.17 -15.84 -13.19
CA LEU A 348 -10.20 -15.55 -14.25
C LEU A 348 -8.77 -16.05 -13.90
N VAL A 349 -8.39 -15.98 -12.63
CA VAL A 349 -7.10 -16.51 -12.14
C VAL A 349 -7.11 -18.05 -12.05
N LEU A 350 -8.25 -18.65 -11.70
CA LEU A 350 -8.45 -20.11 -11.68
C LEU A 350 -8.70 -20.71 -13.07
N ALA A 351 -9.27 -19.97 -14.02
CA ALA A 351 -9.53 -20.42 -15.39
C ALA A 351 -8.32 -20.21 -16.31
N GLY A 352 -7.53 -19.16 -16.10
CA GLY A 352 -6.30 -18.90 -16.86
C GLY A 352 -5.21 -19.96 -16.67
N SER A 353 -5.33 -20.82 -15.67
CA SER A 353 -4.41 -21.93 -15.40
C SER A 353 -4.86 -23.28 -15.99
N ALA A 354 -6.09 -23.39 -16.51
CA ALA A 354 -6.66 -24.67 -16.95
C ALA A 354 -6.85 -24.82 -18.48
N THR A 355 -6.83 -23.74 -19.27
CA THR A 355 -7.01 -23.84 -20.72
C THR A 355 -6.13 -22.87 -21.51
N GLY A 356 -5.13 -23.42 -22.21
CA GLY A 356 -4.51 -22.75 -23.34
C GLY A 356 -5.52 -22.61 -24.48
N SER A 357 -6.28 -21.53 -24.46
CA SER A 357 -7.03 -21.05 -25.62
C SER A 357 -7.10 -19.53 -25.52
N PHE A 358 -6.22 -18.89 -26.26
CA PHE A 358 -6.34 -17.50 -26.67
C PHE A 358 -7.64 -17.38 -27.47
N ALA A 359 -8.70 -16.90 -26.82
CA ALA A 359 -9.75 -16.15 -27.47
C ALA A 359 -9.69 -14.75 -26.86
N ALA A 360 -8.95 -13.87 -27.52
CA ALA A 360 -9.04 -12.45 -27.28
C ALA A 360 -10.45 -12.01 -27.64
N GLU A 361 -11.27 -11.68 -26.65
CA GLU A 361 -12.46 -10.86 -26.89
C GLU A 361 -12.08 -9.39 -26.70
N PRO A 362 -12.41 -8.53 -27.69
CA PRO A 362 -11.86 -7.21 -27.79
C PRO A 362 -12.53 -6.24 -26.82
N ALA A 363 -11.77 -5.19 -26.52
CA ALA A 363 -12.26 -3.94 -25.97
C ALA A 363 -13.55 -3.49 -26.68
N ALA A 364 -14.68 -3.57 -25.97
CA ALA A 364 -15.96 -3.07 -26.45
C ALA A 364 -16.77 -2.45 -25.29
N ILE A 365 -16.22 -1.40 -24.67
CA ILE A 365 -17.02 -0.32 -24.07
C ILE A 365 -16.39 1.02 -24.46
N TYR A 366 -16.13 1.21 -25.75
CA TYR A 366 -15.97 2.51 -26.39
C TYR A 366 -16.22 2.30 -27.88
N GLY A 367 -17.34 2.80 -28.40
CA GLY A 367 -17.56 2.87 -29.85
C GLY A 367 -19.00 2.62 -30.31
N ARG A 368 -19.82 3.68 -30.30
CA ARG A 368 -20.76 3.95 -31.39
C ARG A 368 -20.80 5.46 -31.60
N ASP A 369 -19.99 5.93 -32.52
CA ASP A 369 -20.31 7.13 -33.29
C ASP A 369 -21.41 6.77 -34.29
N PRO A 370 -22.30 7.74 -34.59
CA PRO A 370 -22.50 8.03 -35.99
C PRO A 370 -22.37 9.51 -36.30
N ALA A 371 -21.86 9.73 -37.51
CA ALA A 371 -21.96 10.92 -38.34
C ALA A 371 -20.89 12.02 -38.15
N HIS A 372 -20.05 12.09 -39.18
CA HIS A 372 -19.20 13.20 -39.58
C HIS A 372 -19.85 14.58 -39.38
N SER A 373 -19.21 15.39 -38.55
CA SER A 373 -19.03 16.81 -38.81
C SER A 373 -17.60 17.16 -38.41
N SER A 374 -16.83 17.69 -39.35
CA SER A 374 -15.47 18.18 -39.11
C SER A 374 -15.41 19.01 -37.82
N PRO A 375 -14.44 18.77 -36.91
CA PRO A 375 -14.34 19.59 -35.71
C PRO A 375 -14.03 21.03 -36.13
N ALA A 376 -14.91 21.95 -35.73
CA ALA A 376 -14.62 23.37 -35.77
C ALA A 376 -13.33 23.65 -34.98
N PRO A 377 -12.55 24.67 -35.34
CA PRO A 377 -11.34 25.03 -34.60
C PRO A 377 -11.70 25.25 -33.13
N LEU A 378 -10.95 24.64 -32.22
CA LEU A 378 -11.14 24.81 -30.78
C LEU A 378 -11.10 26.31 -30.45
N PRO A 379 -12.09 26.84 -29.71
CA PRO A 379 -11.97 28.19 -29.17
C PRO A 379 -10.76 28.22 -28.22
N PRO A 380 -10.09 29.38 -28.10
CA PRO A 380 -8.98 29.54 -27.17
C PRO A 380 -9.44 29.17 -25.75
N PRO A 381 -8.54 28.66 -24.89
CA PRO A 381 -8.90 28.13 -23.59
C PRO A 381 -9.68 29.18 -22.81
N GLU A 382 -10.94 28.86 -22.48
CA GLU A 382 -11.69 29.63 -21.51
C GLU A 382 -10.87 29.65 -20.23
N ARG A 383 -10.50 30.86 -19.82
CA ARG A 383 -9.98 31.16 -18.49
C ARG A 383 -10.99 30.56 -17.52
N GLY A 384 -10.62 29.45 -16.89
CA GLY A 384 -11.50 28.71 -16.00
C GLY A 384 -12.18 29.69 -15.05
N LEU A 385 -13.51 29.67 -15.05
CA LEU A 385 -14.29 30.34 -14.02
C LEU A 385 -13.72 29.90 -12.66
N PRO A 386 -13.42 30.85 -11.74
CA PRO A 386 -13.02 30.48 -10.40
C PRO A 386 -14.08 29.56 -9.80
N PRO A 387 -13.69 28.61 -8.94
CA PRO A 387 -14.65 27.75 -8.25
C PRO A 387 -15.71 28.65 -7.61
N ASN A 388 -16.97 28.20 -7.69
CA ASN A 388 -18.15 28.85 -7.11
C ASN A 388 -17.76 29.57 -5.81
N PRO A 389 -18.02 30.89 -5.67
CA PRO A 389 -17.60 31.61 -4.48
C PRO A 389 -18.15 30.87 -3.26
N ALA A 390 -17.25 30.46 -2.37
CA ALA A 390 -17.63 29.93 -1.07
C ALA A 390 -18.68 30.89 -0.46
N PRO A 391 -19.71 30.37 0.23
CA PRO A 391 -20.73 31.21 0.83
C PRO A 391 -20.04 32.31 1.64
N ASN A 392 -20.41 33.57 1.38
CA ASN A 392 -19.82 34.71 2.08
C ASN A 392 -19.83 34.44 3.59
N PRO A 393 -18.67 34.52 4.27
CA PRO A 393 -18.61 34.26 5.70
C PRO A 393 -19.52 35.24 6.43
N LYS A 394 -20.25 34.73 7.43
CA LYS A 394 -21.13 35.54 8.27
C LYS A 394 -20.30 36.67 8.92
N PRO A 395 -20.80 37.92 9.01
CA PRO A 395 -20.00 39.07 9.43
C PRO A 395 -19.44 39.01 10.87
N ASP A 396 -19.97 38.13 11.73
CA ASP A 396 -19.75 38.16 13.18
C ASP A 396 -19.27 36.82 13.77
N GLU A 397 -18.49 36.04 13.03
CA GLU A 397 -17.90 34.81 13.57
C GLU A 397 -16.62 35.14 14.36
N HIS A 398 -16.74 35.23 15.69
CA HIS A 398 -15.59 35.41 16.58
C HIS A 398 -14.81 34.09 16.67
N TYR A 399 -13.54 34.12 16.25
CA TYR A 399 -12.71 32.93 16.25
C TYR A 399 -12.19 32.66 17.67
N PRO A 400 -12.26 31.41 18.18
CA PRO A 400 -11.59 31.04 19.42
C PRO A 400 -10.07 31.15 19.21
N VAL A 401 -9.46 32.19 19.77
CA VAL A 401 -8.03 32.48 19.65
C VAL A 401 -7.32 32.28 20.99
N ALA A 402 -6.03 31.97 20.94
CA ALA A 402 -5.19 32.03 22.12
C ALA A 402 -5.08 33.48 22.64
N PRO A 403 -4.92 33.68 23.96
CA PRO A 403 -4.69 35.01 24.53
C PRO A 403 -3.54 35.73 23.83
N PRO A 404 -3.64 37.04 23.58
CA PRO A 404 -2.57 37.83 22.96
C PRO A 404 -1.24 37.68 23.72
N PRO A 405 -0.09 37.62 23.01
CA PRO A 405 1.22 37.47 23.63
C PRO A 405 1.72 38.80 24.22
N LEU A 406 0.96 39.34 25.17
CA LEU A 406 1.28 40.58 25.89
C LEU A 406 1.95 40.23 27.23
N SER A 407 2.89 41.07 27.67
CA SER A 407 3.51 40.90 28.99
C SER A 407 2.50 41.15 30.10
N GLU A 408 2.34 40.18 31.00
CA GLU A 408 1.51 40.32 32.20
C GLU A 408 1.98 41.46 33.12
N GLU A 409 3.25 41.87 33.01
CA GLU A 409 3.82 42.99 33.79
C GLU A 409 3.32 44.36 33.31
N PHE A 410 3.03 44.51 32.01
CA PHE A 410 2.72 45.80 31.38
C PHE A 410 1.29 45.87 30.81
N PHE A 411 0.51 44.80 30.94
CA PHE A 411 -0.89 44.74 30.52
C PHE A 411 -1.79 44.50 31.75
N PRO A 412 -2.91 45.24 31.92
CA PRO A 412 -3.50 46.21 30.99
C PRO A 412 -2.74 47.53 30.92
N CYS A 413 -2.69 48.11 29.71
CA CYS A 413 -2.06 49.39 29.43
C CYS A 413 -2.71 50.55 30.19
N THR A 414 -4.01 50.44 30.52
CA THR A 414 -4.72 51.42 31.37
C THR A 414 -4.15 51.57 32.77
N GLY A 415 -3.33 50.61 33.26
CA GLY A 415 -2.61 50.74 34.53
C GLY A 415 -1.66 51.95 34.55
N CYS A 416 -0.98 52.20 33.42
CA CYS A 416 -0.10 53.36 33.26
C CYS A 416 -0.77 54.52 32.50
N HIS A 417 -1.81 54.24 31.71
CA HIS A 417 -2.47 55.18 30.81
C HIS A 417 -3.94 55.40 31.15
N ASN A 418 -4.18 56.08 32.27
CA ASN A 418 -5.51 56.41 32.76
C ASN A 418 -6.08 57.67 32.10
N ALA A 419 -7.38 57.93 32.34
CA ALA A 419 -8.12 59.07 31.79
C ALA A 419 -7.56 60.47 32.15
N LYS A 420 -6.59 60.57 33.07
CA LYS A 420 -5.94 61.83 33.44
C LYS A 420 -4.73 62.17 32.57
N GLN A 421 -4.20 61.20 31.82
CA GLN A 421 -3.09 61.43 30.91
C GLN A 421 -3.59 61.76 29.51
N LYS A 422 -3.32 62.97 29.03
CA LYS A 422 -3.62 63.35 27.65
C LYS A 422 -2.68 62.58 26.71
N ALA A 423 -3.25 61.85 25.77
CA ALA A 423 -2.46 61.21 24.73
C ALA A 423 -1.81 62.30 23.85
N ASN A 424 -0.58 62.03 23.41
CA ASN A 424 0.12 62.88 22.46
C ASN A 424 0.15 62.13 21.12
N PRO A 425 -0.59 62.60 20.09
CA PRO A 425 -0.66 61.95 18.80
C PRO A 425 0.56 62.23 17.91
N GLU A 426 1.42 63.16 18.29
CA GLU A 426 2.60 63.51 17.49
C GLU A 426 3.66 62.40 17.54
N ARG A 427 4.21 62.11 16.36
CA ARG A 427 5.30 61.15 16.16
C ARG A 427 6.56 61.59 16.89
N ARG A 428 7.10 60.72 17.75
CA ARG A 428 8.29 61.01 18.58
C ARG A 428 9.00 59.73 19.00
N LYS A 429 10.22 59.85 19.53
CA LYS A 429 10.86 58.73 20.22
C LYS A 429 10.15 58.47 21.55
N LEU A 430 9.77 57.22 21.81
CA LEU A 430 9.11 56.84 23.07
C LEU A 430 10.14 56.69 24.20
N GLY A 431 9.70 56.98 25.43
CA GLY A 431 10.47 56.73 26.65
C GLY A 431 10.13 55.37 27.28
N PRO A 432 10.88 54.93 28.31
CA PRO A 432 10.64 53.68 29.02
C PRO A 432 9.19 53.61 29.56
N PRO A 433 8.51 52.44 29.47
CA PRO A 433 9.01 51.13 29.04
C PRO A 433 8.90 50.85 27.52
N HIS A 434 8.54 51.84 26.70
CA HIS A 434 8.27 51.66 25.25
C HIS A 434 9.47 52.04 24.36
N ASP A 435 10.61 52.39 24.95
CA ASP A 435 11.82 52.84 24.25
C ASP A 435 12.48 51.73 23.40
N ALA A 436 12.20 50.46 23.70
CA ALA A 436 12.64 49.30 22.92
C ALA A 436 11.75 49.00 21.69
N ILE A 437 10.58 49.65 21.54
CA ILE A 437 9.66 49.38 20.43
C ILE A 437 10.10 50.16 19.18
N VAL A 438 10.40 49.42 18.10
CA VAL A 438 10.79 50.00 16.80
C VAL A 438 9.72 49.68 15.75
N LEU A 439 9.02 50.72 15.28
CA LEU A 439 8.02 50.60 14.21
C LEU A 439 8.69 50.65 12.83
N LYS A 440 8.82 49.49 12.20
CA LYS A 440 9.24 49.31 10.80
C LYS A 440 8.10 48.94 9.86
N HIS A 441 6.89 48.85 10.40
CA HIS A 441 5.68 48.51 9.65
C HIS A 441 5.06 49.80 9.11
N ASP A 442 5.36 50.12 7.84
CA ASP A 442 4.92 51.36 7.16
C ASP A 442 5.32 52.62 7.93
N GLU A 443 6.59 52.69 8.32
CA GLU A 443 7.13 53.73 9.20
C GLU A 443 6.97 55.15 8.64
N GLN A 444 6.73 55.33 7.34
CA GLN A 444 6.57 56.65 6.75
C GLN A 444 5.16 57.21 6.95
N ASN A 445 4.15 56.33 6.91
CA ASN A 445 2.75 56.72 6.87
C ASN A 445 1.96 56.36 8.13
N ARG A 446 2.48 55.45 8.98
CA ARG A 446 1.80 54.98 10.18
C ARG A 446 2.51 55.37 11.48
N TRP A 447 1.68 55.57 12.48
CA TRP A 447 2.01 55.86 13.86
C TRP A 447 1.23 54.94 14.82
N CYS A 448 1.62 54.91 16.09
CA CYS A 448 1.03 54.02 17.10
C CYS A 448 -0.49 54.14 17.18
N LEU A 449 -1.01 55.38 17.07
CA LEU A 449 -2.44 55.68 17.18
C LEU A 449 -3.24 55.42 15.90
N ASP A 450 -2.62 54.88 14.84
CA ASP A 450 -3.37 54.42 13.65
C ASP A 450 -3.89 52.99 13.81
N CYS A 451 -3.42 52.30 14.85
CA CYS A 451 -3.80 50.94 15.21
C CYS A 451 -4.35 50.87 16.64
N HIS A 452 -3.79 51.66 17.56
CA HIS A 452 -4.18 51.70 18.97
C HIS A 452 -5.13 52.87 19.24
N ASP A 453 -6.16 52.63 20.05
CA ASP A 453 -7.07 53.70 20.41
C ASP A 453 -6.40 54.73 21.33
N GLU A 454 -6.67 56.02 21.06
CA GLU A 454 -6.09 57.14 21.79
C GLU A 454 -6.61 57.21 23.24
N LYS A 455 -7.88 56.88 23.46
CA LYS A 455 -8.57 57.03 24.75
C LYS A 455 -8.46 55.79 25.62
N ASN A 456 -8.44 54.60 25.00
CA ASN A 456 -8.34 53.31 25.65
C ASN A 456 -7.27 52.45 24.98
N ARG A 457 -6.04 52.54 25.50
CA ARG A 457 -4.88 51.81 24.97
C ARG A 457 -4.95 50.28 25.14
N ASP A 458 -5.93 49.76 25.89
CA ASP A 458 -6.23 48.32 25.96
C ASP A 458 -6.98 47.81 24.72
N LYS A 459 -7.36 48.71 23.80
CA LYS A 459 -8.10 48.42 22.58
C LYS A 459 -7.33 48.88 21.34
N LEU A 460 -7.59 48.16 20.26
CA LEU A 460 -7.22 48.55 18.90
C LEU A 460 -8.44 49.19 18.23
N HIS A 461 -8.24 49.94 17.15
CA HIS A 461 -9.34 50.43 16.33
C HIS A 461 -9.14 50.05 14.86
N LEU A 462 -10.24 49.76 14.19
CA LEU A 462 -10.29 49.58 12.74
C LEU A 462 -10.30 50.94 12.04
N ALA A 463 -10.00 50.95 10.74
CA ALA A 463 -10.04 52.17 9.92
C ALA A 463 -11.41 52.91 9.90
N ASN A 464 -12.51 52.23 10.23
CA ASN A 464 -13.85 52.81 10.35
C ASN A 464 -14.15 53.36 11.76
N GLY A 465 -13.19 53.32 12.69
CA GLY A 465 -13.35 53.76 14.08
C GLY A 465 -13.93 52.72 15.04
N THR A 466 -14.25 51.51 14.58
CA THR A 466 -14.72 50.43 15.47
C THR A 466 -13.59 49.97 16.39
N LEU A 467 -13.85 49.96 17.71
CA LEU A 467 -12.93 49.43 18.71
C LEU A 467 -12.99 47.91 18.78
N ILE A 468 -11.83 47.27 18.78
CA ILE A 468 -11.68 45.81 18.90
C ILE A 468 -10.65 45.47 19.98
N GLY A 469 -10.74 44.27 20.54
CA GLY A 469 -9.71 43.77 21.47
C GLY A 469 -8.46 43.27 20.75
N PHE A 470 -7.39 43.03 21.51
CA PHE A 470 -6.15 42.43 20.98
C PHE A 470 -6.35 40.98 20.49
N ASP A 471 -7.32 40.28 21.06
CA ASP A 471 -7.84 38.97 20.64
C ASP A 471 -8.50 39.00 19.26
N GLU A 472 -8.87 40.17 18.76
CA GLU A 472 -9.41 40.36 17.41
C GLU A 472 -8.42 41.04 16.46
N SER A 473 -7.14 41.11 16.82
CA SER A 473 -6.09 41.78 16.01
C SER A 473 -6.03 41.29 14.56
N TYR A 474 -6.44 40.05 14.27
CA TYR A 474 -6.56 39.54 12.90
C TYR A 474 -7.51 40.37 12.00
N ARG A 475 -8.54 41.00 12.58
CA ARG A 475 -9.47 41.88 11.86
C ARG A 475 -8.79 43.15 11.40
N LEU A 476 -7.95 43.73 12.26
CA LEU A 476 -7.14 44.91 11.95
C LEU A 476 -6.13 44.59 10.85
N CYS A 477 -5.36 43.51 11.00
CA CYS A 477 -4.37 43.10 10.00
C CYS A 477 -5.03 42.79 8.64
N GLY A 478 -6.24 42.21 8.66
CA GLY A 478 -6.99 41.86 7.46
C GLY A 478 -7.46 43.04 6.62
N GLN A 479 -7.47 44.27 7.15
CA GLN A 479 -7.82 45.47 6.37
C GLN A 479 -6.81 45.77 5.26
N CYS A 480 -5.55 45.36 5.44
CA CYS A 480 -4.48 45.55 4.47
C CYS A 480 -3.89 44.22 3.95
N HIS A 481 -3.91 43.16 4.76
CA HIS A 481 -3.39 41.82 4.39
C HIS A 481 -4.52 40.85 4.03
N GLY A 482 -5.41 41.25 3.11
CA GLY A 482 -6.59 40.48 2.71
C GLY A 482 -6.33 39.02 2.32
N PRO A 483 -5.34 38.71 1.45
CA PRO A 483 -5.02 37.33 1.08
C PRO A 483 -4.60 36.48 2.28
N THR A 484 -3.66 36.97 3.09
CA THR A 484 -3.18 36.29 4.30
C THR A 484 -4.30 36.09 5.32
N TYR A 485 -5.17 37.09 5.49
CA TYR A 485 -6.32 36.98 6.40
C TYR A 485 -7.34 35.96 5.91
N ARG A 486 -7.63 35.91 4.61
CA ARG A 486 -8.47 34.86 4.02
C ARG A 486 -7.88 33.47 4.29
N ASP A 487 -6.60 33.29 4.04
CA ASP A 487 -5.92 32.01 4.21
C ASP A 487 -5.83 31.61 5.70
N TRP A 488 -5.70 32.59 6.60
CA TRP A 488 -5.75 32.37 8.05
C TRP A 488 -7.14 31.91 8.51
N LYS A 489 -8.22 32.53 8.01
CA LYS A 489 -9.60 32.09 8.30
C LYS A 489 -9.86 30.64 7.86
N LEU A 490 -9.26 30.24 6.74
CA LEU A 490 -9.34 28.88 6.21
C LEU A 490 -8.42 27.89 6.95
N GLY A 491 -7.56 28.37 7.85
CA GLY A 491 -6.57 27.57 8.57
C GLY A 491 -5.40 27.10 7.70
N ILE A 492 -5.18 27.74 6.55
CA ILE A 492 -4.03 27.51 5.66
C ILE A 492 -2.81 28.30 6.16
N HIS A 493 -3.05 29.48 6.74
CA HIS A 493 -2.03 30.35 7.32
C HIS A 493 -2.21 30.49 8.83
N GLY A 494 -1.10 30.63 9.56
CA GLY A 494 -1.10 30.60 11.03
C GLY A 494 -1.16 29.18 11.60
N LYS A 495 -0.84 29.04 12.89
CA LYS A 495 -0.85 27.74 13.59
C LYS A 495 -2.21 27.52 14.25
N ARG A 496 -2.78 26.34 14.03
CA ARG A 496 -4.00 25.87 14.69
C ARG A 496 -3.67 24.79 15.70
N THR A 497 -4.13 24.95 16.93
CA THR A 497 -3.97 23.98 18.02
C THR A 497 -5.33 23.44 18.46
N GLY A 498 -5.35 22.33 19.18
CA GLY A 498 -6.59 21.68 19.65
C GLY A 498 -6.96 20.42 18.87
N MET A 499 -8.17 19.90 19.11
CA MET A 499 -8.61 18.60 18.59
C MET A 499 -9.12 18.69 17.15
N TRP A 500 -8.86 17.66 16.35
CA TRP A 500 -9.30 17.57 14.95
C TRP A 500 -10.84 17.67 14.78
N ASN A 501 -11.59 17.10 15.74
CA ASN A 501 -13.07 17.05 15.78
C ASN A 501 -13.67 17.82 16.98
N GLY A 502 -12.90 18.68 17.64
CA GLY A 502 -13.32 19.40 18.85
C GLY A 502 -13.03 20.90 18.75
N LYS A 503 -12.96 21.56 19.91
CA LYS A 503 -12.59 22.98 20.00
C LYS A 503 -11.20 23.18 19.40
N LYS A 504 -11.13 24.01 18.37
CA LYS A 504 -9.89 24.44 17.71
C LYS A 504 -9.56 25.83 18.21
N GLU A 505 -8.29 26.10 18.45
CA GLU A 505 -7.80 27.42 18.83
C GLU A 505 -6.84 27.92 17.77
N TYR A 506 -7.02 29.18 17.39
CA TYR A 506 -6.21 29.85 16.38
C TYR A 506 -5.17 30.73 17.07
N LEU A 507 -3.92 30.66 16.62
CA LEU A 507 -2.95 31.67 17.00
C LEU A 507 -3.21 32.96 16.21
N LEU A 508 -3.21 34.09 16.91
CA LEU A 508 -3.26 35.43 16.30
C LEU A 508 -2.06 35.67 15.40
N CYS A 509 -2.19 36.59 14.45
CA CYS A 509 -1.06 37.07 13.63
C CYS A 509 0.13 37.50 14.51
N ALA A 510 -0.16 38.15 15.66
CA ALA A 510 0.83 38.63 16.62
C ALA A 510 1.64 37.51 17.34
N HIS A 511 1.17 36.26 17.33
CA HIS A 511 1.93 35.13 17.90
C HIS A 511 3.08 34.68 17.00
N CYS A 512 2.95 34.90 15.70
CA CYS A 512 3.96 34.48 14.73
C CYS A 512 4.74 35.68 14.19
N HIS A 513 4.11 36.86 14.11
CA HIS A 513 4.70 38.09 13.61
C HIS A 513 4.76 39.14 14.70
N TYR A 514 5.88 39.87 14.79
CA TYR A 514 5.95 41.05 15.63
C TYR A 514 5.21 42.22 14.94
N PRO A 515 4.08 42.74 15.49
CA PRO A 515 3.20 43.66 14.75
C PRO A 515 3.86 44.96 14.29
N HIS A 516 4.88 45.43 15.01
CA HIS A 516 5.62 46.65 14.65
C HIS A 516 6.76 46.40 13.65
N SER A 517 7.14 45.15 13.40
CA SER A 517 8.09 44.74 12.36
C SER A 517 7.79 43.30 11.91
N PRO A 518 6.71 43.10 11.12
CA PRO A 518 6.13 41.78 10.87
C PRO A 518 6.98 40.87 9.97
N GLY A 519 7.92 41.44 9.21
CA GLY A 519 8.81 40.66 8.35
C GLY A 519 9.69 39.71 9.18
N PHE A 520 9.72 38.43 8.80
CA PHE A 520 10.66 37.48 9.38
C PHE A 520 12.08 37.83 8.98
N LYS A 521 13.02 37.70 9.91
CA LYS A 521 14.44 37.66 9.54
C LYS A 521 14.63 36.41 8.67
N PRO A 522 15.32 36.51 7.51
CA PRO A 522 15.71 35.35 6.75
C PRO A 522 16.45 34.40 7.68
N LEU A 523 15.95 33.18 7.82
CA LEU A 523 16.71 32.13 8.50
C LEU A 523 17.83 31.73 7.56
N GLN A 524 19.05 31.63 8.08
CA GLN A 524 20.08 30.95 7.31
C GLN A 524 19.62 29.50 7.15
N PRO A 525 19.57 28.97 5.92
CA PRO A 525 19.26 27.57 5.72
C PRO A 525 20.30 26.73 6.48
N GLU A 526 19.85 25.64 7.09
CA GLU A 526 20.79 24.66 7.63
C GLU A 526 21.74 24.21 6.51
N LYS A 527 22.98 23.87 6.88
CA LYS A 527 23.92 23.31 5.92
C LYS A 527 23.26 22.10 5.27
N ALA A 528 23.45 21.95 3.95
CA ALA A 528 23.01 20.76 3.26
C ALA A 528 23.52 19.52 4.02
N PRO A 529 22.69 18.47 4.17
CA PRO A 529 23.12 17.26 4.84
C PRO A 529 24.42 16.76 4.19
N ALA A 530 25.41 16.42 5.02
CA ALA A 530 26.69 15.93 4.54
C ALA A 530 26.45 14.70 3.67
N ARG A 531 27.13 14.63 2.52
CA ARG A 531 27.07 13.41 1.70
C ARG A 531 27.65 12.28 2.54
N PRO A 532 27.15 11.04 2.41
CA PRO A 532 27.71 9.89 3.13
C PRO A 532 29.23 9.74 2.93
N GLU A 533 29.75 10.25 1.81
CA GLU A 533 31.16 10.27 1.43
C GLU A 533 32.02 11.21 2.30
N ASP A 534 31.41 12.28 2.83
CA ASP A 534 32.05 13.37 3.58
C ASP A 534 31.93 13.18 5.10
N VAL A 535 31.21 12.15 5.55
CA VAL A 535 31.05 11.75 6.97
C VAL A 535 31.95 10.53 7.23
N ARG A 536 33.26 10.74 7.33
CA ARG A 536 34.23 9.71 7.73
C ARG A 536 34.80 9.98 9.11
#